data_AF-A0A931KN28-F1
#
_entry.id   AF-A0A931KN28-F1
#
_cell.length_a   1.000
_cell.length_b   1.000
_cell.length_c   1.000
_cell.angle_alpha   90.00
_cell.angle_beta   90.00
_cell.angle_gamma   90.00
#
_symmetry.space_group_name_H-M   'P 1'
#
loop_
_entity.id
_entity.type
_entity.pdbx_description
1 polymer ?
#
loop_
_entity_poly.entity_id
_entity_poly.type
_entity_poly.pdbx_seq_one_letter_code
_entity_poly.pdbx_strand_id
1 'polypeptide(L)'
;MKIFNLLIGLVTTTALFISCNAQTSGATQVNSDAFEKELHAKNVQLLDVRTSGEYNNGHIANTLLADWTNSTQFQDRIKYMDKNIPVLIYCASGARSAAAASWMRKNGFKQVTELEGGFIQWKRDHKPVETSAPQQQMTLDDYQHMIPGTGTVLVDFGADWCPPCVKMQPVLDDLEKSLQGKFTLIRVDVGTHTNILQPLNVEAYPTFIIYKNGKEIWRQSGIVEKSVLQSQLL
;
A
#
# COMPACT_ATOMS: atom_id res chain seq x y z
N MET A 1 -10.28 -65.27 62.01
CA MET A 1 -9.19 -64.85 62.92
C MET A 1 -8.10 -64.23 62.06
N LYS A 2 -7.86 -62.90 62.18
CA LYS A 2 -6.57 -62.21 61.92
C LYS A 2 -6.08 -62.24 60.43
N ILE A 3 -5.66 -61.17 59.73
CA ILE A 3 -5.25 -59.79 60.03
C ILE A 3 -5.26 -59.01 58.70
N PHE A 4 -5.57 -57.72 58.78
CA PHE A 4 -5.19 -56.62 57.89
C PHE A 4 -3.88 -56.82 57.10
N ASN A 5 -3.86 -56.42 55.82
CA ASN A 5 -2.84 -55.48 55.33
C ASN A 5 -3.25 -54.78 54.02
N LEU A 6 -3.33 -53.46 54.17
CA LEU A 6 -3.48 -52.41 53.19
C LEU A 6 -2.17 -52.28 52.38
N LEU A 7 -2.22 -52.44 51.06
CA LEU A 7 -1.15 -51.97 50.17
C LEU A 7 -1.77 -51.21 49.00
N ILE A 8 -1.59 -49.90 49.10
CA ILE A 8 -1.92 -48.86 48.13
C ILE A 8 -1.07 -49.10 46.88
N GLY A 9 -1.70 -49.58 45.81
CA GLY A 9 -1.10 -49.60 44.48
C GLY A 9 -1.09 -48.21 43.90
N LEU A 10 0.04 -47.52 44.01
CA LEU A 10 0.32 -46.23 43.39
C LEU A 10 0.29 -46.38 41.86
N VAL A 11 -0.82 -45.99 41.23
CA VAL A 11 -0.92 -45.87 39.77
C VAL A 11 -0.07 -44.68 39.34
N THR A 12 1.18 -44.93 38.99
CA THR A 12 2.05 -43.96 38.31
C THR A 12 1.63 -43.89 36.85
N THR A 13 0.56 -43.13 36.57
CA THR A 13 0.24 -42.65 35.24
C THR A 13 1.41 -41.82 34.75
N THR A 14 2.20 -42.41 33.86
CA THR A 14 3.24 -41.74 33.09
C THR A 14 2.54 -40.73 32.19
N ALA A 15 2.51 -39.46 32.62
CA ALA A 15 2.05 -38.37 31.80
C ALA A 15 2.98 -38.23 30.60
N LEU A 16 2.54 -38.74 29.45
CA LEU A 16 3.13 -38.46 28.15
C LEU A 16 3.02 -36.96 27.91
N PHE A 17 4.15 -36.25 28.04
CA PHE A 17 4.33 -34.90 27.54
C PHE A 17 4.29 -34.96 26.01
N ILE A 18 3.08 -34.89 25.43
CA ILE A 18 2.93 -34.54 24.02
C ILE A 18 2.98 -33.01 23.96
N SER A 19 4.10 -32.51 23.44
CA SER A 19 4.32 -31.12 23.08
C SER A 19 3.14 -30.54 22.32
N CYS A 20 2.43 -29.62 22.96
CA CYS A 20 1.84 -28.52 22.21
C CYS A 20 2.96 -27.51 21.97
N ASN A 21 3.54 -27.55 20.78
CA ASN A 21 4.14 -26.35 20.20
C ASN A 21 2.99 -25.36 20.05
N ALA A 22 2.80 -24.50 21.06
CA ALA A 22 1.97 -23.33 20.91
C ALA A 22 2.67 -22.47 19.87
N GLN A 23 2.13 -22.57 18.65
CA GLN A 23 2.49 -21.84 17.45
C GLN A 23 2.87 -20.41 17.81
N THR A 24 4.13 -20.06 17.54
CA THR A 24 4.59 -18.69 17.49
C THR A 24 3.86 -17.99 16.35
N SER A 25 2.67 -17.49 16.63
CA SER A 25 2.00 -16.46 15.82
C SER A 25 2.86 -15.19 15.87
N GLY A 26 3.95 -15.13 15.10
CA GLY A 26 4.99 -14.12 15.37
C GLY A 26 5.81 -13.61 14.19
N ALA A 27 6.28 -14.46 13.27
CA ALA A 27 7.05 -13.97 12.12
C ALA A 27 6.98 -14.97 10.96
N THR A 28 6.20 -14.65 9.94
CA THR A 28 6.21 -15.36 8.65
C THR A 28 7.25 -14.69 7.78
N GLN A 29 8.54 -14.85 8.08
CA GLN A 29 9.62 -14.31 7.25
C GLN A 29 10.09 -15.41 6.29
N VAL A 30 10.30 -15.06 5.02
CA VAL A 30 10.73 -16.00 3.97
C VAL A 30 11.85 -15.40 3.11
N ASN A 31 12.70 -16.25 2.55
CA ASN A 31 13.76 -15.83 1.63
C ASN A 31 13.21 -15.35 0.28
N SER A 32 14.08 -14.79 -0.56
CA SER A 32 13.70 -14.21 -1.86
C SER A 32 13.03 -15.19 -2.82
N ASP A 33 13.46 -16.45 -2.86
CA ASP A 33 12.86 -17.49 -3.72
C ASP A 33 11.42 -17.84 -3.28
N ALA A 34 11.21 -18.06 -1.99
CA ALA A 34 9.89 -18.32 -1.45
C ALA A 34 8.96 -17.11 -1.58
N PHE A 35 9.51 -15.91 -1.35
CA PHE A 35 8.78 -14.65 -1.51
C PHE A 35 8.30 -14.43 -2.95
N GLU A 36 9.18 -14.65 -3.94
CA GLU A 36 8.84 -14.56 -5.37
C GLU A 36 7.77 -15.59 -5.75
N LYS A 37 7.88 -16.82 -5.24
CA LYS A 37 6.87 -17.85 -5.46
C LYS A 37 5.50 -17.45 -4.91
N GLU A 38 5.45 -16.86 -3.71
CA GLU A 38 4.19 -16.34 -3.15
C GLU A 38 3.67 -15.13 -3.93
N LEU A 39 4.55 -14.27 -4.43
CA LEU A 39 4.19 -13.10 -5.23
C LEU A 39 3.44 -13.49 -6.51
N HIS A 40 3.81 -14.61 -7.12
CA HIS A 40 3.14 -15.11 -8.32
C HIS A 40 1.82 -15.88 -8.04
N ALA A 41 1.40 -16.00 -6.78
CA ALA A 41 0.10 -16.54 -6.45
C ALA A 41 -1.03 -15.57 -6.84
N LYS A 42 -2.19 -16.09 -7.26
CA LYS A 42 -3.29 -15.29 -7.82
C LYS A 42 -3.98 -14.32 -6.85
N ASN A 43 -3.60 -14.28 -5.57
CA ASN A 43 -4.34 -13.52 -4.56
C ASN A 43 -3.44 -13.08 -3.40
N VAL A 44 -2.51 -12.16 -3.68
CA VAL A 44 -1.64 -11.54 -2.69
C VAL A 44 -1.59 -10.03 -2.92
N GLN A 45 -1.36 -9.26 -1.86
CA GLN A 45 -1.06 -7.84 -1.92
C GLN A 45 0.43 -7.65 -1.61
N LEU A 46 1.16 -6.96 -2.47
CA LEU A 46 2.58 -6.65 -2.21
C LEU A 46 2.72 -5.22 -1.69
N LEU A 47 3.45 -5.04 -0.59
CA LEU A 47 3.61 -3.77 0.13
C LEU A 47 5.08 -3.44 0.38
N ASP A 48 5.51 -2.29 -0.14
CA ASP A 48 6.79 -1.68 0.17
C ASP A 48 6.59 -0.58 1.19
N VAL A 49 7.32 -0.69 2.30
CA VAL A 49 7.25 0.29 3.40
C VAL A 49 8.45 1.21 3.49
N ARG A 50 9.18 1.36 2.38
CA ARG A 50 10.24 2.35 2.20
C ARG A 50 9.66 3.74 1.90
N THR A 51 10.56 4.71 1.77
CA THR A 51 10.24 6.07 1.30
C THR A 51 9.94 6.07 -0.21
N SER A 52 9.24 7.09 -0.70
CA SER A 52 8.99 7.27 -2.14
C SER A 52 10.29 7.40 -2.96
N GLY A 53 11.32 8.07 -2.42
CA GLY A 53 12.62 8.17 -3.07
C GLY A 53 13.30 6.80 -3.23
N GLU A 54 13.20 5.92 -2.23
CA GLU A 54 13.71 4.54 -2.34
C GLU A 54 12.92 3.71 -3.36
N TYR A 55 11.60 3.88 -3.41
CA TYR A 55 10.71 3.20 -4.35
C TYR A 55 11.02 3.59 -5.80
N ASN A 56 11.14 4.90 -6.07
CA ASN A 56 11.42 5.43 -7.40
C ASN A 56 12.79 4.96 -7.94
N ASN A 57 13.77 4.75 -7.06
CA ASN A 57 15.09 4.22 -7.40
C ASN A 57 15.13 2.68 -7.59
N GLY A 58 13.97 2.03 -7.60
CA GLY A 58 13.81 0.61 -7.83
C GLY A 58 12.93 -0.03 -6.77
N HIS A 59 11.96 -0.84 -7.22
CA HIS A 59 11.00 -1.58 -6.40
C HIS A 59 10.62 -2.90 -7.07
N ILE A 60 9.92 -3.77 -6.35
CA ILE A 60 9.38 -5.01 -6.92
C ILE A 60 8.10 -4.65 -7.71
N ALA A 61 7.90 -5.26 -8.89
CA ALA A 61 6.76 -4.97 -9.75
C ALA A 61 5.40 -5.09 -9.04
N ASN A 62 4.43 -4.25 -9.41
CA ASN A 62 3.05 -4.24 -8.88
C ASN A 62 2.95 -4.06 -7.35
N THR A 63 3.93 -3.38 -6.76
CA THR A 63 3.98 -3.09 -5.33
C THR A 63 3.18 -1.85 -4.97
N LEU A 64 2.37 -1.96 -3.91
CA LEU A 64 1.79 -0.82 -3.20
C LEU A 64 2.85 -0.15 -2.31
N LEU A 65 2.85 1.17 -2.21
CA LEU A 65 3.78 1.92 -1.36
C LEU A 65 3.06 2.51 -0.15
N ALA A 66 3.57 2.27 1.06
CA ALA A 66 3.13 2.96 2.28
C ALA A 66 4.32 3.19 3.22
N ASP A 67 4.82 4.43 3.30
CA ASP A 67 6.06 4.74 4.01
C ASP A 67 5.91 4.56 5.54
N TRP A 68 6.59 3.55 6.09
CA TRP A 68 6.55 3.28 7.54
C TRP A 68 7.11 4.43 8.40
N THR A 69 8.00 5.26 7.84
CA THR A 69 8.58 6.40 8.55
C THR A 69 7.60 7.57 8.66
N ASN A 70 6.52 7.56 7.88
CA ASN A 70 5.41 8.50 7.97
C ASN A 70 4.16 7.77 8.50
N SER A 71 4.00 7.71 9.82
CA SER A 71 2.97 6.90 10.48
C SER A 71 1.53 7.28 10.07
N THR A 72 1.25 8.56 9.85
CA THR A 72 -0.05 9.05 9.38
C THR A 72 -0.33 8.54 7.97
N GLN A 73 0.60 8.76 7.03
CA GLN A 73 0.46 8.30 5.65
C GLN A 73 0.35 6.77 5.59
N PHE A 74 1.18 6.05 6.34
CA PHE A 74 1.14 4.59 6.41
C PHE A 74 -0.27 4.11 6.79
N GLN A 75 -0.80 4.60 7.91
CA GLN A 75 -2.14 4.22 8.38
C GLN A 75 -3.24 4.61 7.39
N ASP A 76 -3.11 5.77 6.76
CA ASP A 76 -4.08 6.23 5.77
C ASP A 76 -4.09 5.38 4.50
N ARG A 77 -2.95 4.85 4.06
CA ARG A 77 -2.88 4.02 2.85
C ARG A 77 -3.33 2.58 3.12
N ILE A 78 -2.84 1.98 4.20
CA ILE A 78 -3.10 0.57 4.50
C ILE A 78 -4.55 0.29 4.89
N LYS A 79 -5.31 1.29 5.39
CA LYS A 79 -6.72 1.09 5.76
C LYS A 79 -7.61 0.67 4.57
N TYR A 80 -7.14 0.87 3.34
CA TYR A 80 -7.83 0.49 2.11
C TYR A 80 -7.39 -0.87 1.56
N MET A 81 -6.38 -1.51 2.16
CA MET A 81 -6.00 -2.88 1.81
C MET A 81 -6.99 -3.89 2.41
N ASP A 82 -7.21 -5.01 1.72
CA ASP A 82 -8.06 -6.08 2.24
C ASP A 82 -7.29 -6.88 3.30
N LYS A 83 -7.78 -6.85 4.54
CA LYS A 83 -7.16 -7.54 5.69
C LYS A 83 -7.25 -9.07 5.60
N ASN A 84 -8.07 -9.60 4.69
CA ASN A 84 -8.26 -11.04 4.47
C ASN A 84 -7.37 -11.59 3.37
N ILE A 85 -6.87 -10.75 2.47
CA ILE A 85 -5.93 -11.14 1.42
C ILE A 85 -4.51 -11.14 2.00
N PRO A 86 -3.71 -12.20 1.81
CA PRO A 86 -2.32 -12.22 2.28
C PRO A 86 -1.51 -11.02 1.80
N VAL A 87 -0.70 -10.45 2.71
CA VAL A 87 0.19 -9.35 2.38
C VAL A 87 1.63 -9.83 2.39
N LEU A 88 2.33 -9.64 1.28
CA LEU A 88 3.78 -9.71 1.20
C LEU A 88 4.35 -8.33 1.49
N ILE A 89 5.29 -8.21 2.42
CA ILE A 89 5.82 -6.92 2.86
C ILE A 89 7.34 -6.89 2.87
N TYR A 90 7.92 -5.78 2.42
CA TYR A 90 9.35 -5.58 2.47
C TYR A 90 9.72 -4.11 2.74
N CYS A 91 10.96 -3.92 3.19
CA CYS A 91 11.61 -2.61 3.20
C CYS A 91 13.03 -2.75 2.64
N ALA A 92 13.96 -1.82 2.91
CA ALA A 92 15.33 -1.95 2.42
C ALA A 92 16.05 -3.21 2.96
N SER A 93 16.04 -3.43 4.28
CA SER A 93 16.84 -4.46 4.96
C SER A 93 16.06 -5.39 5.89
N GLY A 94 14.76 -5.18 6.06
CA GLY A 94 13.87 -6.00 6.91
C GLY A 94 13.38 -5.32 8.19
N ALA A 95 14.10 -4.33 8.75
CA ALA A 95 13.75 -3.74 10.05
C ALA A 95 12.39 -2.99 10.05
N ARG A 96 12.18 -2.09 9.07
CA ARG A 96 10.91 -1.35 8.94
C ARG A 96 9.73 -2.28 8.62
N SER A 97 9.94 -3.27 7.75
CA SER A 97 8.89 -4.21 7.37
C SER A 97 8.51 -5.14 8.53
N ALA A 98 9.45 -5.53 9.39
CA ALA A 98 9.14 -6.30 10.60
C ALA A 98 8.26 -5.49 11.56
N ALA A 99 8.61 -4.21 11.79
CA ALA A 99 7.81 -3.32 12.64
C ALA A 99 6.41 -3.07 12.03
N ALA A 100 6.34 -2.81 10.72
CA ALA A 100 5.09 -2.64 10.00
C ALA A 100 4.22 -3.90 10.01
N ALA A 101 4.80 -5.07 9.78
CA ALA A 101 4.09 -6.35 9.80
C ALA A 101 3.51 -6.66 11.18
N SER A 102 4.27 -6.41 12.25
CA SER A 102 3.79 -6.53 13.63
C SER A 102 2.57 -5.63 13.88
N TRP A 103 2.64 -4.37 13.45
CA TRP A 103 1.51 -3.45 13.54
C TRP A 103 0.32 -3.93 12.71
N MET A 104 0.53 -4.40 11.49
CA MET A 104 -0.54 -4.87 10.59
C MET A 104 -1.26 -6.09 11.19
N ARG A 105 -0.52 -7.08 11.67
CA ARG A 105 -1.08 -8.26 12.35
C ARG A 105 -1.93 -7.84 13.56
N LYS A 106 -1.43 -6.91 14.39
CA LYS A 106 -2.17 -6.34 15.52
C LYS A 106 -3.44 -5.60 15.10
N ASN A 107 -3.47 -5.05 13.88
CA ASN A 107 -4.60 -4.30 13.33
C ASN A 107 -5.51 -5.12 12.39
N GLY A 108 -5.45 -6.45 12.52
CA GLY A 108 -6.41 -7.37 11.94
C GLY A 108 -6.05 -7.91 10.55
N PHE A 109 -4.86 -7.62 10.02
CA PHE A 109 -4.35 -8.31 8.84
C PHE A 109 -4.04 -9.77 9.21
N LYS A 110 -4.72 -10.70 8.55
CA LYS A 110 -4.68 -12.12 8.92
C LYS A 110 -3.36 -12.80 8.58
N GLN A 111 -2.75 -12.41 7.47
CA GLN A 111 -1.54 -13.02 6.93
C GLN A 111 -0.63 -11.91 6.40
N VAL A 112 0.54 -11.78 7.01
CA VAL A 112 1.58 -10.84 6.58
C VAL A 112 2.89 -11.60 6.54
N THR A 113 3.52 -11.69 5.37
CA THR A 113 4.77 -12.40 5.12
C THR A 113 5.87 -11.41 4.78
N GLU A 114 6.99 -11.46 5.49
CA GLU A 114 8.10 -10.52 5.37
C GLU A 114 9.20 -11.08 4.45
N LEU A 115 9.76 -10.25 3.58
CA LEU A 115 10.96 -10.59 2.82
C LEU A 115 12.20 -10.53 3.71
N GLU A 116 12.86 -11.68 3.91
CA GLU A 116 14.14 -11.78 4.59
C GLU A 116 15.22 -10.96 3.87
N GLY A 117 15.95 -10.14 4.64
CA GLY A 117 16.99 -9.25 4.09
C GLY A 117 16.48 -8.08 3.25
N GLY A 118 15.16 -7.98 3.05
CA GLY A 118 14.49 -6.90 2.33
C GLY A 118 14.92 -6.76 0.86
N PHE A 119 14.66 -5.59 0.30
CA PHE A 119 14.95 -5.26 -1.10
C PHE A 119 16.45 -5.31 -1.44
N ILE A 120 17.33 -5.11 -0.46
CA ILE A 120 18.78 -5.26 -0.66
C ILE A 120 19.10 -6.72 -1.02
N GLN A 121 18.52 -7.68 -0.29
CA GLN A 121 18.72 -9.11 -0.56
C GLN A 121 18.06 -9.52 -1.88
N TRP A 122 16.84 -9.04 -2.16
CA TRP A 122 16.16 -9.24 -3.45
C TRP A 122 17.05 -8.88 -4.65
N LYS A 123 17.70 -7.70 -4.59
CA LYS A 123 18.63 -7.26 -5.64
C LYS A 123 19.90 -8.11 -5.71
N ARG A 124 20.45 -8.52 -4.55
CA ARG A 124 21.64 -9.38 -4.49
C ARG A 124 21.38 -10.74 -5.13
N ASP A 125 20.16 -11.23 -5.03
CA ASP A 125 19.70 -12.47 -5.64
C ASP A 125 19.30 -12.30 -7.11
N HIS A 126 19.56 -11.13 -7.71
CA HIS A 126 19.28 -10.80 -9.12
C HIS A 126 17.81 -10.98 -9.51
N LYS A 127 16.89 -10.79 -8.55
CA LYS A 127 15.45 -10.87 -8.78
C LYS A 127 14.94 -9.66 -9.60
N PRO A 128 13.80 -9.79 -10.30
CA PRO A 128 13.27 -8.70 -11.13
C PRO A 128 12.98 -7.43 -10.33
N VAL A 129 13.37 -6.28 -10.87
CA VAL A 129 13.14 -4.95 -10.29
C VAL A 129 12.55 -4.04 -11.36
N GLU A 130 11.51 -3.31 -11.00
CA GLU A 130 11.03 -2.17 -11.77
C GLU A 130 11.68 -0.91 -11.23
N THR A 131 12.17 -0.08 -12.14
CA THR A 131 12.49 1.32 -11.84
C THR A 131 11.41 2.15 -12.49
N SER A 132 10.94 3.18 -11.80
CA SER A 132 10.25 4.26 -12.51
C SER A 132 11.22 4.75 -13.59
N ALA A 133 10.85 4.64 -14.87
CA ALA A 133 11.70 5.14 -15.94
C ALA A 133 12.09 6.59 -15.63
N PRO A 134 13.29 7.07 -16.03
CA PRO A 134 13.61 8.49 -15.97
C PRO A 134 12.67 9.25 -16.90
N GLN A 135 11.45 9.54 -16.44
CA GLN A 135 10.53 10.42 -17.12
C GLN A 135 10.91 11.84 -16.72
N GLN A 136 10.97 12.72 -17.71
CA GLN A 136 11.16 14.13 -17.48
C GLN A 136 10.03 14.61 -16.56
N GLN A 137 10.39 15.15 -15.40
CA GLN A 137 9.40 15.75 -14.51
C GLN A 137 8.86 17.01 -15.18
N MET A 138 7.54 17.18 -15.19
CA MET A 138 6.92 18.40 -15.68
C MET A 138 7.31 19.59 -14.81
N THR A 139 7.50 20.75 -15.39
CA THR A 139 7.63 22.01 -14.64
C THR A 139 6.27 22.51 -14.17
N LEU A 140 6.26 23.51 -13.29
CA LEU A 140 5.00 24.18 -12.92
C LEU A 140 4.37 24.87 -14.14
N ASP A 141 5.18 25.40 -15.04
CA ASP A 141 4.70 25.99 -16.28
C ASP A 141 4.06 24.93 -17.17
N ASP A 142 4.69 23.76 -17.34
CA ASP A 142 4.10 22.64 -18.09
C ASP A 142 2.73 22.26 -17.51
N TYR A 143 2.64 22.13 -16.18
CA TYR A 143 1.38 21.87 -15.48
C TYR A 143 0.31 22.93 -15.77
N GLN A 144 0.68 24.22 -15.69
CA GLN A 144 -0.24 25.33 -15.96
C GLN A 144 -0.72 25.33 -17.42
N HIS A 145 0.15 25.00 -18.38
CA HIS A 145 -0.23 24.90 -19.80
C HIS A 145 -1.24 23.77 -20.08
N MET A 146 -1.31 22.74 -19.22
CA MET A 146 -2.32 21.70 -19.34
C MET A 146 -3.72 22.18 -18.93
N ILE A 147 -3.83 23.30 -18.22
CA ILE A 147 -5.11 23.85 -17.74
C ILE A 147 -5.59 24.92 -18.73
N PRO A 148 -6.56 24.61 -19.60
CA PRO A 148 -7.07 25.57 -20.56
C PRO A 148 -7.78 26.75 -19.87
N GLY A 149 -7.68 27.92 -20.48
CA GLY A 149 -8.37 29.14 -20.04
C GLY A 149 -9.90 29.09 -20.21
N THR A 150 -10.45 28.03 -20.80
CA THR A 150 -11.88 27.83 -21.01
C THR A 150 -12.30 26.40 -20.66
N GLY A 151 -13.50 26.25 -20.10
CA GLY A 151 -14.06 24.94 -19.74
C GLY A 151 -13.76 24.52 -18.30
N THR A 152 -14.11 23.28 -17.97
CA THR A 152 -13.90 22.69 -16.65
C THR A 152 -12.83 21.60 -16.75
N VAL A 153 -11.86 21.60 -15.84
CA VAL A 153 -10.81 20.58 -15.74
C VAL A 153 -10.78 20.01 -14.34
N LEU A 154 -10.76 18.69 -14.24
CA LEU A 154 -10.45 17.95 -13.02
C LEU A 154 -9.02 17.45 -13.12
N VAL A 155 -8.18 17.76 -12.15
CA VAL A 155 -6.84 17.19 -12.01
C VAL A 155 -6.84 16.19 -10.86
N ASP A 156 -6.39 14.97 -11.11
CA ASP A 156 -6.15 13.90 -10.14
C ASP A 156 -4.63 13.73 -9.91
N PHE A 157 -4.17 14.10 -8.73
CA PHE A 157 -2.82 13.82 -8.25
C PHE A 157 -2.84 12.47 -7.53
N GLY A 158 -2.44 11.42 -8.23
CA GLY A 158 -2.48 10.04 -7.76
C GLY A 158 -1.33 9.20 -8.29
N ALA A 159 -1.36 7.90 -8.01
CA ALA A 159 -0.43 6.92 -8.57
C ALA A 159 -1.01 5.50 -8.48
N ASP A 160 -0.57 4.60 -9.34
CA ASP A 160 -1.06 3.22 -9.37
C ASP A 160 -0.61 2.40 -8.15
N TRP A 161 0.49 2.79 -7.51
CA TRP A 161 0.98 2.20 -6.27
C TRP A 161 0.30 2.74 -5.00
N CYS A 162 -0.60 3.72 -5.14
CA CYS A 162 -1.28 4.39 -4.03
C CYS A 162 -2.67 3.76 -3.80
N PRO A 163 -2.90 2.99 -2.72
CA PRO A 163 -4.16 2.28 -2.49
C PRO A 163 -5.44 3.17 -2.53
N PRO A 164 -5.49 4.35 -1.85
CA PRO A 164 -6.66 5.21 -1.98
C PRO A 164 -6.85 5.77 -3.38
N CYS A 165 -5.77 5.97 -4.14
CA CYS A 165 -5.83 6.44 -5.52
C CYS A 165 -6.44 5.36 -6.43
N VAL A 166 -5.98 4.11 -6.30
CA VAL A 166 -6.57 2.94 -7.01
C VAL A 166 -8.05 2.79 -6.69
N LYS A 167 -8.45 2.99 -5.43
CA LYS A 167 -9.87 2.96 -5.04
C LYS A 167 -10.71 4.05 -5.70
N MET A 168 -10.12 5.19 -6.05
CA MET A 168 -10.80 6.29 -6.76
C MET A 168 -10.89 6.10 -8.28
N GLN A 169 -10.04 5.27 -8.89
CA GLN A 169 -10.07 5.00 -10.35
C GLN A 169 -11.46 4.67 -10.90
N PRO A 170 -12.24 3.71 -10.35
CA PRO A 170 -13.57 3.41 -10.88
C PRO A 170 -14.56 4.57 -10.75
N VAL A 171 -14.37 5.46 -9.77
CA VAL A 171 -15.20 6.67 -9.59
C VAL A 171 -14.89 7.67 -10.71
N LEU A 172 -13.62 7.90 -11.01
CA LEU A 172 -13.18 8.80 -12.09
C LEU A 172 -13.61 8.28 -13.45
N ASP A 173 -13.44 6.98 -13.72
CA ASP A 173 -13.84 6.35 -14.98
C ASP A 173 -15.36 6.46 -15.23
N ASP A 174 -16.17 6.32 -14.17
CA ASP A 174 -17.62 6.49 -14.24
C ASP A 174 -17.99 7.97 -14.49
N LEU A 175 -17.31 8.93 -13.87
CA LEU A 175 -17.52 10.37 -14.13
C LEU A 175 -17.16 10.76 -15.57
N GLU A 176 -16.02 10.30 -16.09
CA GLU A 176 -15.62 10.55 -17.49
C GLU A 176 -16.67 10.01 -18.47
N LYS A 177 -17.25 8.84 -18.17
CA LYS A 177 -18.32 8.23 -18.97
C LYS A 177 -19.66 8.95 -18.83
N SER A 178 -20.07 9.33 -17.62
CA SER A 178 -21.39 9.91 -17.37
C SER A 178 -21.48 11.39 -17.75
N LEU A 179 -20.36 12.11 -17.75
CA LEU A 179 -20.28 13.54 -18.03
C LEU A 179 -19.45 13.84 -19.29
N GLN A 180 -19.49 12.95 -20.30
CA GLN A 180 -18.72 13.11 -21.53
C GLN A 180 -18.85 14.52 -22.13
N GLY A 181 -17.71 15.14 -22.42
CA GLY A 181 -17.62 16.48 -22.99
C GLY A 181 -17.95 17.63 -22.04
N LYS A 182 -18.22 17.38 -20.75
CA LYS A 182 -18.47 18.44 -19.75
C LYS A 182 -17.21 18.93 -19.05
N PHE A 183 -16.19 18.08 -18.94
CA PHE A 183 -14.91 18.42 -18.32
C PHE A 183 -13.77 17.62 -18.97
N THR A 184 -12.54 18.06 -18.73
CA THR A 184 -11.32 17.30 -19.07
C THR A 184 -10.73 16.70 -17.80
N LEU A 185 -10.41 15.40 -17.79
CA LEU A 185 -9.64 14.79 -16.71
C LEU A 185 -8.15 14.81 -17.05
N ILE A 186 -7.35 15.33 -16.12
CA ILE A 186 -5.89 15.27 -16.15
C ILE A 186 -5.44 14.39 -14.99
N ARG A 187 -4.61 13.39 -15.25
CA ARG A 187 -3.99 12.55 -14.21
C ARG A 187 -2.51 12.93 -14.10
N VAL A 188 -2.06 13.27 -12.89
CA VAL A 188 -0.67 13.60 -12.57
C VAL A 188 -0.12 12.49 -11.68
N ASP A 189 0.84 11.73 -12.21
CA ASP A 189 1.55 10.71 -11.43
C ASP A 189 2.50 11.37 -10.41
N VAL A 190 2.15 11.25 -9.13
CA VAL A 190 2.91 11.83 -8.00
C VAL A 190 4.22 11.08 -7.72
N GLY A 191 4.41 9.88 -8.25
CA GLY A 191 5.68 9.16 -8.23
C GLY A 191 6.69 9.74 -9.22
N THR A 192 6.19 10.23 -10.35
CA THR A 192 7.00 10.78 -11.43
C THR A 192 7.22 12.29 -11.27
N HIS A 193 6.18 13.07 -10.99
CA HIS A 193 6.20 14.53 -11.00
C HIS A 193 6.34 15.14 -9.59
N THR A 194 7.37 14.73 -8.86
CA THR A 194 7.56 15.11 -7.45
C THR A 194 7.85 16.60 -7.23
N ASN A 195 8.47 17.27 -8.21
CA ASN A 195 8.90 18.67 -8.12
C ASN A 195 7.75 19.68 -8.07
N ILE A 196 6.57 19.34 -8.60
CA ILE A 196 5.41 20.24 -8.62
C ILE A 196 4.48 20.05 -7.41
N LEU A 197 4.66 19.01 -6.61
CA LEU A 197 3.74 18.68 -5.51
C LEU A 197 3.77 19.73 -4.40
N GLN A 198 4.96 20.10 -3.93
CA GLN A 198 5.09 21.09 -2.86
C GLN A 198 4.60 22.49 -3.31
N PRO A 199 4.99 23.02 -4.48
CA PRO A 199 4.48 24.32 -4.94
C PRO A 199 2.96 24.35 -5.17
N LEU A 200 2.35 23.21 -5.56
CA LEU A 200 0.90 23.07 -5.73
C LEU A 200 0.17 22.68 -4.44
N ASN A 201 0.87 22.60 -3.31
CA ASN A 201 0.35 22.24 -1.99
C ASN A 201 -0.36 20.87 -1.98
N VAL A 202 0.20 19.90 -2.70
CA VAL A 202 -0.26 18.51 -2.74
C VAL A 202 0.52 17.69 -1.72
N GLU A 203 -0.07 17.53 -0.53
CA GLU A 203 0.58 16.89 0.63
C GLU A 203 0.05 15.47 0.93
N ALA A 204 -1.08 15.10 0.34
CA ALA A 204 -1.73 13.81 0.51
C ALA A 204 -2.28 13.28 -0.82
N TYR A 205 -2.45 11.95 -0.91
CA TYR A 205 -2.91 11.30 -2.14
C TYR A 205 -4.16 10.43 -1.90
N PRO A 206 -5.13 10.44 -2.83
CA PRO A 206 -5.19 11.32 -3.99
C PRO A 206 -5.47 12.77 -3.56
N THR A 207 -5.13 13.74 -4.41
CA THR A 207 -5.62 15.12 -4.31
C THR A 207 -6.28 15.50 -5.61
N PHE A 208 -7.48 16.06 -5.51
CA PHE A 208 -8.26 16.52 -6.63
C PHE A 208 -8.29 18.05 -6.64
N ILE A 209 -8.06 18.64 -7.81
CA ILE A 209 -8.21 20.08 -8.04
C ILE A 209 -9.13 20.30 -9.23
N ILE A 210 -10.12 21.18 -9.09
CA ILE A 210 -11.00 21.56 -10.20
C ILE A 210 -10.72 22.99 -10.60
N TYR A 211 -10.48 23.17 -11.90
CA TYR A 211 -10.35 24.47 -12.55
C TYR A 211 -11.58 24.75 -13.41
N LYS A 212 -12.05 26.00 -13.39
CA LYS A 212 -13.07 26.51 -14.31
C LYS A 212 -12.55 27.77 -14.98
N ASN A 213 -12.43 27.73 -16.31
CA ASN A 213 -11.84 28.79 -17.13
C ASN A 213 -10.46 29.24 -16.62
N GLY A 214 -9.56 28.28 -16.41
CA GLY A 214 -8.19 28.53 -15.93
C GLY A 214 -8.06 28.88 -14.43
N LYS A 215 -9.16 29.04 -13.69
CA LYS A 215 -9.13 29.39 -12.27
C LYS A 215 -9.44 28.19 -11.38
N GLU A 216 -8.62 27.95 -10.38
CA GLU A 216 -8.91 26.95 -9.33
C GLU A 216 -10.19 27.38 -8.58
N ILE A 217 -11.18 26.49 -8.55
CA ILE A 217 -12.46 26.73 -7.87
C ILE A 217 -12.70 25.77 -6.70
N TRP A 218 -12.01 24.64 -6.68
CA TRP A 218 -12.22 23.61 -5.68
C TRP A 218 -11.01 22.69 -5.57
N ARG A 219 -10.77 22.19 -4.35
CA ARG A 219 -9.70 21.26 -4.02
C ARG A 219 -10.13 20.36 -2.87
N GLN A 220 -9.78 19.07 -2.95
CA GLN A 220 -9.91 18.16 -1.82
C GLN A 220 -8.89 17.03 -1.90
N SER A 221 -8.35 16.64 -0.74
CA SER A 221 -7.47 15.48 -0.60
C SER A 221 -8.22 14.29 0.03
N GLY A 222 -7.77 13.08 -0.30
CA GLY A 222 -8.36 11.83 0.17
C GLY A 222 -9.48 11.30 -0.74
N ILE A 223 -10.15 10.25 -0.29
CA ILE A 223 -11.29 9.67 -1.02
C ILE A 223 -12.46 10.64 -1.02
N VAL A 224 -13.09 10.79 -2.18
CA VAL A 224 -14.23 11.68 -2.39
C VAL A 224 -15.38 10.88 -3.00
N GLU A 225 -16.59 11.10 -2.49
CA GLU A 225 -17.80 10.49 -3.07
C GLU A 225 -18.05 11.02 -4.49
N LYS A 226 -18.53 10.14 -5.38
CA LYS A 226 -18.82 10.49 -6.79
C LYS A 226 -19.71 11.74 -6.89
N SER A 227 -20.75 11.82 -6.07
CA SER A 227 -21.72 12.93 -6.09
C SER A 227 -21.10 14.28 -5.74
N VAL A 228 -20.09 14.29 -4.86
CA VAL A 228 -19.35 15.50 -4.50
C VAL A 228 -18.56 15.98 -5.71
N LEU A 229 -17.73 15.12 -6.32
CA LEU A 229 -17.01 15.48 -7.55
C LEU A 229 -17.97 15.93 -8.66
N GLN A 230 -19.03 15.18 -8.91
CA GLN A 230 -20.02 15.50 -9.93
C GLN A 230 -20.66 16.89 -9.71
N SER A 231 -20.98 17.25 -8.46
CA SER A 231 -21.56 18.57 -8.14
C SER A 231 -20.60 19.74 -8.39
N GLN A 232 -19.29 19.51 -8.31
CA GLN A 232 -18.30 20.56 -8.55
C GLN A 232 -17.98 20.72 -10.04
N LEU A 233 -18.24 19.70 -10.86
CA LEU A 233 -17.95 19.71 -12.30
C LEU A 233 -19.05 20.35 -13.15
N LEU A 234 -20.28 20.42 -12.63
CA LEU A 234 -21.47 20.95 -13.30
C LEU A 234 -21.74 22.40 -12.88
#